data_AF-A0A850MJM0-F1
#
_entry.id   AF-A0A850MJM0-F1
#
_cell.length_a   1.000
_cell.length_b   1.000
_cell.length_c   1.000
_cell.angle_alpha   90.00
_cell.angle_beta   90.00
_cell.angle_gamma   90.00
#
_symmetry.space_group_name_H-M   'P 1'
#
loop_
_entity.id
_entity.type
_entity.pdbx_description
1 polymer ?
#
loop_
_entity_poly.entity_id
_entity_poly.type
_entity_poly.pdbx_seq_one_letter_code
_entity_poly.pdbx_strand_id
1 'polypeptide(L)'
;MSYEEKIACKRKKCAGTLTVPIKIIQKGSSAIVVSRCPSCHASFKTILSLENKDKWGPIVGKQFFVCDVCGTYNPDNWQYSGSGYGMSMWHPYWYWTNRQERLKITIQCRNCRKKRKKVISSELWSDIAKIVEKPPEKPPVELQCPHCRAPISEGAKVCPSCNKEIACSKCGAAIAPGAKFCSSCGDKVEKFEVPAVSAPPKENVCPTCNEEYDKGSIFCSVCGQEINCDKCGSEIQDGALFCTNCGDPVTKGDLST
;
A
#
# COMPACT_ATOMS: atom_id res chain seq x y z
N MET A 1 -18.41 8.08 34.24
CA MET A 1 -18.29 8.90 33.01
C MET A 1 -17.15 8.37 32.16
N SER A 2 -17.44 7.99 30.93
CA SER A 2 -16.48 7.50 29.94
C SER A 2 -15.55 8.63 29.47
N TYR A 3 -14.43 8.30 28.82
CA TYR A 3 -13.52 9.32 28.31
C TYR A 3 -14.09 10.05 27.10
N GLU A 4 -14.90 9.36 26.30
CA GLU A 4 -15.73 9.88 25.21
C GLU A 4 -16.62 11.00 25.71
N GLU A 5 -17.35 10.78 26.81
CA GLU A 5 -18.19 11.81 27.43
C GLU A 5 -17.38 12.99 27.95
N LYS A 6 -16.18 12.74 28.50
CA LYS A 6 -15.29 13.79 29.03
C LYS A 6 -14.74 14.71 27.95
N ILE A 7 -14.49 14.19 26.75
CA ILE A 7 -13.95 14.95 25.62
C ILE A 7 -15.03 15.41 24.63
N ALA A 8 -16.28 14.98 24.80
CA ALA A 8 -17.42 15.41 23.99
C ALA A 8 -17.79 16.89 24.17
N CYS A 9 -18.42 17.47 23.15
CA CYS A 9 -18.91 18.84 23.22
C CYS A 9 -20.05 18.98 24.25
N LYS A 10 -19.92 19.93 25.19
CA LYS A 10 -20.91 20.13 26.27
C LYS A 10 -22.11 21.00 25.89
N ARG A 11 -22.15 21.56 24.68
CA ARG A 11 -23.29 22.38 24.23
C ARG A 11 -24.47 21.48 23.84
N LYS A 12 -25.66 21.75 24.40
CA LYS A 12 -26.89 20.96 24.16
C LYS A 12 -27.19 20.73 22.67
N LYS A 13 -27.06 21.78 21.85
CA LYS A 13 -27.29 21.72 20.38
C LYS A 13 -26.34 20.79 19.60
N CYS A 14 -25.27 20.33 20.23
CA CYS A 14 -24.26 19.48 19.63
C CYS A 14 -24.43 18.00 20.04
N ALA A 15 -25.33 17.68 20.97
CA ALA A 15 -25.61 16.32 21.42
C ALA A 15 -24.36 15.49 21.79
N GLY A 16 -23.31 16.13 22.33
CA GLY A 16 -22.07 15.43 22.66
C GLY A 16 -21.18 15.08 21.45
N THR A 17 -21.30 15.81 20.33
CA THR A 17 -20.50 15.54 19.11
C THR A 17 -19.00 15.42 19.39
N LEU A 18 -18.36 14.64 18.52
CA LEU A 18 -16.92 14.57 18.28
C LEU A 18 -16.29 15.96 18.41
N THR A 19 -15.36 16.11 19.36
CA THR A 19 -14.49 17.30 19.38
C THR A 19 -13.17 16.96 18.72
N VAL A 20 -12.53 17.97 18.15
CA VAL A 20 -11.28 17.81 17.43
C VAL A 20 -10.19 18.46 18.26
N PRO A 21 -9.26 17.67 18.84
CA PRO A 21 -8.06 18.19 19.46
C PRO A 21 -7.29 19.08 18.48
N ILE A 22 -6.99 20.30 18.92
CA ILE A 22 -6.16 21.27 18.20
C ILE A 22 -4.85 21.52 18.94
N LYS A 23 -4.81 21.25 20.25
CA LYS A 23 -3.61 21.38 21.07
C LYS A 23 -3.60 20.33 22.19
N ILE A 24 -2.51 19.59 22.34
CA ILE A 24 -2.34 18.52 23.34
C ILE A 24 -0.99 18.74 24.05
N ILE A 25 -0.98 19.27 25.26
CA ILE A 25 0.26 19.60 25.97
C ILE A 25 0.40 18.76 27.23
N GLN A 26 1.53 18.07 27.37
CA GLN A 26 1.91 17.41 28.61
C GLN A 26 2.42 18.44 29.63
N LYS A 27 1.89 18.39 30.85
CA LYS A 27 2.36 19.16 32.01
C LYS A 27 2.37 18.25 33.24
N GLY A 28 3.55 17.91 33.72
CA GLY A 28 3.70 16.94 34.82
C GLY A 28 3.03 15.61 34.47
N SER A 29 2.19 15.11 35.38
CA SER A 29 1.41 13.87 35.23
C SER A 29 0.10 14.03 34.43
N SER A 30 -0.12 15.16 33.77
CA SER A 30 -1.37 15.47 33.07
C SER A 30 -1.18 15.89 31.61
N ALA A 31 -2.12 15.51 30.76
CA ALA A 31 -2.30 16.03 29.40
C ALA A 31 -3.41 17.08 29.38
N ILE A 32 -3.07 18.29 28.92
CA ILE A 32 -4.02 19.37 28.65
C ILE A 32 -4.43 19.27 27.18
N VAL A 33 -5.67 18.85 26.94
CA VAL A 33 -6.27 18.72 25.61
C VAL A 33 -7.20 19.90 25.37
N VAL A 34 -6.87 20.76 24.42
CA VAL A 34 -7.76 21.79 23.91
C VAL A 34 -8.35 21.29 22.59
N SER A 35 -9.67 21.17 22.57
CA SER A 35 -10.43 20.68 21.41
C SER A 35 -11.38 21.75 20.90
N ARG A 36 -11.67 21.71 19.60
CA ARG A 36 -12.70 22.52 18.95
C ARG A 36 -13.80 21.62 18.41
N CYS A 37 -15.06 21.97 18.67
CA CYS A 37 -16.20 21.26 18.09
C CYS A 37 -16.40 21.69 16.61
N PRO A 38 -16.48 20.77 15.64
CA PRO A 38 -16.74 21.12 14.25
C PRO A 38 -18.12 21.77 14.03
N SER A 39 -19.13 21.38 14.82
CA SER A 39 -20.51 21.83 14.62
C SER A 39 -20.79 23.23 15.19
N CYS A 40 -20.18 23.58 16.33
CA CYS A 40 -20.44 24.87 16.98
C CYS A 40 -19.22 25.76 17.14
N HIS A 41 -18.04 25.29 16.72
CA HIS A 41 -16.74 25.96 16.79
C HIS A 41 -16.29 26.39 18.20
N ALA A 42 -17.03 26.01 19.23
CA ALA A 42 -16.64 26.24 20.61
C ALA A 42 -15.38 25.45 20.93
N SER A 43 -14.48 26.09 21.68
CA SER A 43 -13.26 25.48 22.16
C SER A 43 -13.45 25.06 23.62
N PHE A 44 -12.94 23.88 23.96
CA PHE A 44 -13.05 23.30 25.29
C PHE A 44 -11.69 22.80 25.72
N LYS A 45 -11.42 22.86 27.03
CA LYS A 45 -10.19 22.37 27.63
C LYS A 45 -10.55 21.22 28.57
N THR A 46 -9.93 20.07 28.34
CA THR A 46 -10.03 18.90 29.21
C THR A 46 -8.63 18.56 29.74
N ILE A 47 -8.55 18.23 31.02
CA ILE A 47 -7.31 17.79 31.67
C ILE A 47 -7.46 16.29 31.92
N LEU A 48 -6.52 15.50 31.39
CA LEU A 48 -6.53 14.05 31.45
C LEU A 48 -5.27 13.56 32.18
N SER A 49 -5.43 12.66 33.16
CA SER A 49 -4.28 12.03 33.84
C SER A 49 -3.54 11.09 32.87
N LEU A 50 -2.21 11.17 32.87
CA LEU A 50 -1.34 10.27 32.08
C LEU A 50 -1.38 8.83 32.60
N GLU A 51 -1.74 8.59 33.87
CA GLU A 51 -1.88 7.23 34.42
C GLU A 51 -2.95 6.41 33.69
N ASN A 52 -3.92 7.08 33.08
CA ASN A 52 -5.00 6.43 32.33
C ASN A 52 -4.86 6.64 30.81
N LYS A 53 -3.64 6.92 30.33
CA LYS A 53 -3.37 7.25 28.91
C LYS A 53 -3.83 6.17 27.95
N ASP A 54 -3.72 4.89 28.31
CA ASP A 54 -4.16 3.79 27.45
C ASP A 54 -5.66 3.83 27.15
N LYS A 55 -6.45 4.41 28.05
CA LYS A 55 -7.91 4.52 27.90
C LYS A 55 -8.30 5.70 27.00
N TRP A 56 -7.68 6.86 27.17
CA TRP A 56 -8.09 8.08 26.43
C TRP A 56 -7.21 8.39 25.20
N GLY A 57 -5.97 7.93 25.19
CA GLY A 57 -4.98 8.18 24.15
C GLY A 57 -5.45 7.78 22.76
N PRO A 58 -5.99 6.56 22.57
CA PRO A 58 -6.54 6.13 21.27
C PRO A 58 -7.67 7.02 20.76
N ILE A 59 -8.53 7.50 21.67
CA ILE A 59 -9.69 8.33 21.32
C ILE A 59 -9.23 9.73 20.87
N VAL A 60 -8.39 10.37 21.68
CA VAL A 60 -7.83 11.70 21.39
C VAL A 60 -6.94 11.64 20.15
N GLY A 61 -6.14 10.57 20.00
CA GLY A 61 -5.27 10.34 18.84
C GLY A 61 -6.04 10.24 17.54
N LYS A 62 -7.10 9.42 17.47
CA LYS A 62 -7.97 9.36 16.29
C LYS A 62 -8.63 10.71 15.99
N GLN A 63 -9.16 11.39 17.00
CA GLN A 63 -9.79 12.71 16.83
C GLN A 63 -8.78 13.79 16.38
N PHE A 64 -7.50 13.65 16.72
CA PHE A 64 -6.45 14.60 16.33
C PHE A 64 -6.28 14.71 14.80
N PHE A 65 -6.65 13.70 14.02
CA PHE A 65 -6.56 13.75 12.55
C PHE A 65 -7.86 14.16 11.87
N VAL A 66 -8.89 14.48 12.65
CA VAL A 66 -10.18 14.98 12.14
C VAL A 66 -10.08 16.47 11.83
N CYS A 67 -10.72 16.89 10.74
CA CYS A 67 -10.85 18.28 10.34
C CYS A 67 -11.83 19.01 11.27
N ASP A 68 -11.40 20.13 11.85
CA ASP A 68 -12.22 20.98 12.75
C ASP A 68 -13.30 21.81 12.02
N VAL A 69 -13.42 21.65 10.70
CA VAL A 69 -14.40 22.35 9.87
C VAL A 69 -15.44 21.38 9.32
N CYS A 70 -15.02 20.36 8.57
CA CYS A 70 -15.95 19.44 7.92
C CYS A 70 -16.03 18.06 8.55
N GLY A 71 -15.26 17.77 9.61
CA GLY A 71 -15.30 16.48 10.29
C GLY A 71 -14.64 15.31 9.53
N THR A 72 -14.08 15.53 8.34
CA THR A 72 -13.36 14.48 7.61
C THR A 72 -12.10 14.05 8.36
N TYR A 73 -11.86 12.75 8.46
CA TYR A 73 -10.65 12.13 9.02
C TYR A 73 -9.51 12.11 7.98
N ASN A 74 -8.29 12.50 8.38
CA ASN A 74 -7.11 12.66 7.50
C ASN A 74 -5.83 12.08 8.17
N PRO A 75 -5.76 10.76 8.39
CA PRO A 75 -4.62 10.11 9.07
C PRO A 75 -3.32 10.15 8.25
N ASP A 76 -3.44 10.30 6.94
CA ASP A 76 -2.42 10.17 5.91
C ASP A 76 -2.00 11.50 5.28
N ASN A 77 -2.63 12.62 5.66
CA ASN A 77 -2.41 13.93 5.05
C ASN A 77 -1.96 14.98 6.07
N TRP A 78 -0.79 14.74 6.67
CA TRP A 78 -0.18 15.62 7.64
C TRP A 78 1.34 15.74 7.44
N GLN A 79 1.91 16.84 7.94
CA GLN A 79 3.34 17.13 7.88
C GLN A 79 3.80 17.93 9.11
N TYR A 80 5.07 17.84 9.48
CA TYR A 80 5.66 18.75 10.47
C TYR A 80 5.71 20.18 9.92
N SER A 81 5.52 21.16 10.79
CA SER A 81 5.51 22.59 10.45
C SER A 81 6.72 23.28 11.05
N GLY A 82 7.79 23.45 10.26
CA GLY A 82 8.99 24.18 10.72
C GLY A 82 10.34 23.70 10.18
N SER A 83 10.45 23.18 8.96
CA SER A 83 11.73 22.92 8.29
C SER A 83 12.08 24.09 7.36
N GLY A 84 12.49 25.22 7.94
CA GLY A 84 13.17 26.28 7.20
C GLY A 84 14.66 25.95 7.19
N TYR A 85 15.22 25.74 6.00
CA TYR A 85 16.57 25.29 5.67
C TYR A 85 16.84 23.79 5.81
N GLY A 86 17.55 23.27 4.81
CA GLY A 86 17.59 21.87 4.45
C GLY A 86 18.13 20.95 5.53
N MET A 87 17.38 19.90 5.82
CA MET A 87 17.90 18.64 6.31
C MET A 87 17.24 17.55 5.49
N SER A 88 17.93 17.18 4.41
CA SER A 88 17.83 15.85 3.83
C SER A 88 18.21 14.80 4.87
N MET A 89 17.64 13.61 4.70
CA MET A 89 17.91 12.36 5.41
C MET A 89 17.12 12.16 6.71
N TRP A 90 16.04 11.36 6.58
CA TRP A 90 15.88 10.12 7.34
C TRP A 90 16.87 9.97 8.48
N HIS A 91 16.48 10.33 9.70
CA HIS A 91 17.13 9.79 10.89
C HIS A 91 16.13 9.63 12.04
N PRO A 92 16.12 8.48 12.73
CA PRO A 92 15.10 8.18 13.72
C PRO A 92 15.40 8.71 15.13
N TYR A 93 16.49 9.46 15.36
CA TYR A 93 16.92 9.80 16.73
C TYR A 93 17.82 11.04 16.80
N TRP A 94 17.30 12.27 16.88
CA TRP A 94 18.08 13.38 17.48
C TRP A 94 17.18 14.33 18.29
N TYR A 95 17.26 14.12 19.59
CA TYR A 95 16.86 15.00 20.67
C TYR A 95 17.82 16.21 20.75
N TRP A 96 17.65 17.07 21.76
CA TRP A 96 18.43 18.26 22.17
C TRP A 96 17.82 19.59 21.66
N THR A 97 17.02 20.30 22.46
CA THR A 97 17.42 20.97 23.72
C THR A 97 16.21 21.35 24.63
N ASN A 98 16.39 21.10 25.93
CA ASN A 98 15.52 21.42 27.08
C ASN A 98 14.50 22.59 26.95
N ARG A 99 13.22 22.26 26.70
CA ARG A 99 11.98 22.79 27.35
C ARG A 99 10.75 22.24 26.62
N GLN A 100 10.10 21.19 27.14
CA GLN A 100 8.79 20.66 26.68
C GLN A 100 8.54 20.87 25.18
N GLU A 101 9.28 20.16 24.32
CA GLU A 101 9.26 20.42 22.88
C GLU A 101 7.86 20.20 22.32
N ARG A 102 7.26 21.30 21.85
CA ARG A 102 5.94 21.30 21.23
C ARG A 102 6.11 21.15 19.73
N LEU A 103 5.67 20.02 19.21
CA LEU A 103 5.58 19.77 17.78
C LEU A 103 4.40 20.54 17.19
N LYS A 104 4.61 21.07 15.98
CA LYS A 104 3.56 21.70 15.17
C LYS A 104 3.27 20.79 13.99
N ILE A 105 2.07 20.25 13.93
CA ILE A 105 1.61 19.34 12.87
C ILE A 105 0.64 20.10 11.99
N THR A 106 0.92 20.23 10.69
CA THR A 106 -0.04 20.74 9.72
C THR A 106 -0.80 19.57 9.13
N ILE A 107 -2.12 19.62 9.17
CA ILE A 107 -3.02 18.67 8.50
C ILE A 107 -3.72 19.42 7.38
N GLN A 108 -3.66 18.89 6.15
CA GLN A 108 -4.46 19.38 5.03
C GLN A 108 -5.67 18.47 4.87
N CYS A 109 -6.88 19.04 4.95
CA CYS A 109 -8.07 18.23 4.77
C CYS A 109 -8.22 17.80 3.31
N ARG A 110 -8.41 16.50 3.05
CA ARG A 110 -8.65 15.98 1.69
C ARG A 110 -9.99 16.42 1.10
N ASN A 111 -10.98 16.65 1.96
CA ASN A 111 -12.33 17.07 1.55
C ASN A 111 -12.41 18.60 1.36
N CYS A 112 -12.27 19.39 2.44
CA CYS A 112 -12.45 20.84 2.36
C CYS A 112 -11.17 21.64 2.03
N ARG A 113 -10.04 20.98 1.78
CA ARG A 113 -8.71 21.56 1.44
C ARG A 113 -8.10 22.52 2.46
N LYS A 114 -8.78 22.83 3.57
CA LYS A 114 -8.27 23.69 4.64
C LYS A 114 -7.03 23.08 5.30
N LYS A 115 -5.97 23.88 5.43
CA LYS A 115 -4.75 23.55 6.18
C LYS A 115 -4.89 24.03 7.62
N ARG A 116 -4.65 23.14 8.59
CA ARG A 116 -4.75 23.44 10.03
C ARG A 116 -3.47 23.04 10.74
N LYS A 117 -2.91 23.99 11.51
CA LYS A 117 -1.77 23.74 12.40
C LYS A 117 -2.30 23.30 13.76
N LYS A 118 -1.87 22.13 14.22
CA LYS A 118 -2.14 21.56 15.54
C LYS A 118 -0.85 21.47 16.32
N VAL A 119 -0.93 21.52 17.64
CA VAL A 119 0.25 21.54 18.52
C VAL A 119 0.20 20.37 19.48
N ILE A 120 1.30 19.65 19.65
CA ILE A 120 1.36 18.52 20.58
C ILE A 120 2.74 18.40 21.23
N SER A 121 2.81 18.02 22.52
CA SER A 121 4.08 17.67 23.17
C SER A 121 4.70 16.42 22.53
N SER A 122 6.02 16.42 22.30
CA SER A 122 6.75 15.32 21.66
C SER A 122 6.50 13.95 22.30
N GLU A 123 6.39 13.88 23.63
CA GLU A 123 6.14 12.63 24.37
C GLU A 123 4.76 12.04 24.08
N LEU A 124 3.75 12.91 23.93
CA LEU A 124 2.39 12.47 23.57
C LEU A 124 2.27 12.16 22.09
N TRP A 125 3.05 12.84 21.25
CA TRP A 125 3.07 12.59 19.82
C TRP A 125 3.61 11.22 19.48
N SER A 126 4.68 10.77 20.13
CA SER A 126 5.28 9.45 19.88
C SER A 126 4.28 8.29 20.02
N ASP A 127 3.25 8.44 20.86
CA ASP A 127 2.22 7.42 21.02
C ASP A 127 1.00 7.64 20.12
N ILE A 128 0.65 8.90 19.81
CA ILE A 128 -0.43 9.20 18.86
C ILE A 128 -0.01 8.89 17.41
N ALA A 129 1.25 9.13 17.06
CA ALA A 129 1.80 8.88 15.73
C ALA A 129 1.75 7.38 15.42
N LYS A 130 2.09 6.48 16.36
CA LYS A 130 1.93 5.02 16.20
C LYS A 130 0.52 4.58 15.80
N ILE A 131 -0.52 5.34 16.13
CA ILE A 131 -1.92 5.02 15.76
C ILE A 131 -2.16 5.23 14.26
N VAL A 132 -1.43 6.16 13.63
CA VAL A 132 -1.61 6.56 12.22
C VAL A 132 -0.39 6.29 11.34
N GLU A 133 0.74 5.91 11.93
CA GLU A 133 1.94 5.56 11.20
C GLU A 133 1.73 4.23 10.47
N LYS A 134 1.39 4.37 9.19
CA LYS A 134 2.34 3.90 8.19
C LYS A 134 3.26 5.10 7.89
N PRO A 135 4.59 4.99 8.08
CA PRO A 135 5.53 5.97 7.51
C PRO A 135 5.21 6.13 6.02
N PRO A 136 5.43 7.30 5.39
CA PRO A 136 5.29 7.37 3.94
C PRO A 136 6.31 6.41 3.33
N GLU A 137 5.87 5.20 2.98
CA GLU A 137 6.58 4.35 2.04
C GLU A 137 6.64 5.20 0.77
N LYS A 138 7.86 5.65 0.43
CA LYS A 138 8.20 6.17 -0.89
C LYS A 138 7.47 5.24 -1.87
N PRO A 139 6.55 5.75 -2.72
CA PRO A 139 5.80 4.88 -3.61
C PRO A 139 6.84 4.01 -4.34
N PRO A 140 6.62 2.68 -4.46
CA PRO A 140 7.54 1.83 -5.20
C PRO A 140 7.78 2.52 -6.53
N VAL A 141 9.00 2.99 -6.77
CA VAL A 141 9.34 3.50 -8.09
C VAL A 141 9.32 2.26 -8.95
N GLU A 142 8.28 2.11 -9.77
CA GLU A 142 8.16 1.04 -10.76
C GLU A 142 9.24 1.26 -11.80
N LEU A 143 10.46 0.82 -11.49
CA LEU A 143 11.55 0.79 -12.43
C LEU A 143 11.26 -0.34 -13.42
N GLN A 144 11.44 -0.06 -14.70
CA GLN A 144 11.28 -1.05 -15.77
C GLN A 144 12.64 -1.51 -16.26
N CYS A 145 12.78 -2.81 -16.52
CA CYS A 145 13.99 -3.36 -17.13
C CYS A 145 14.20 -2.74 -18.52
N PRO A 146 15.37 -2.16 -18.83
CA PRO A 146 15.65 -1.57 -20.14
C PRO A 146 15.71 -2.62 -21.27
N HIS A 147 15.78 -3.93 -20.94
CA HIS A 147 15.84 -5.01 -21.92
C HIS A 147 14.49 -5.68 -22.22
N CYS A 148 13.64 -5.87 -21.21
CA CYS A 148 12.38 -6.63 -21.35
C CYS A 148 11.15 -5.89 -20.82
N ARG A 149 11.33 -4.67 -20.27
CA ARG A 149 10.29 -3.84 -19.65
C ARG A 149 9.57 -4.44 -18.44
N ALA A 150 9.97 -5.64 -18.00
CA ALA A 150 9.48 -6.20 -16.76
C ALA A 150 9.77 -5.29 -15.56
N PRO A 151 8.90 -5.23 -14.55
CA PRO A 151 9.14 -4.45 -13.35
C PRO A 151 10.37 -4.99 -12.60
N ILE A 152 11.22 -4.08 -12.13
CA ILE A 152 12.45 -4.39 -11.37
C ILE A 152 12.46 -3.63 -10.04
N SER A 153 13.07 -4.22 -9.02
CA SER A 153 13.25 -3.58 -7.71
C SER A 153 14.40 -2.57 -7.72
N GLU A 154 14.31 -1.54 -6.87
CA GLU A 154 15.37 -0.55 -6.67
C GLU A 154 16.68 -1.27 -6.24
N GLY A 155 17.78 -1.00 -6.96
CA GLY A 155 19.09 -1.63 -6.69
C GLY A 155 19.31 -3.02 -7.29
N ALA A 156 18.37 -3.56 -8.06
CA ALA A 156 18.59 -4.82 -8.78
C ALA A 156 19.77 -4.68 -9.76
N LYS A 157 20.74 -5.60 -9.68
CA LYS A 157 21.88 -5.69 -10.62
C LYS A 157 21.57 -6.56 -11.83
N VAL A 158 20.71 -7.56 -11.63
CA VAL A 158 20.24 -8.50 -12.66
C VAL A 158 18.72 -8.45 -12.70
N CYS A 159 18.14 -8.44 -13.89
CA CYS A 159 16.70 -8.49 -14.06
C CYS A 159 16.17 -9.92 -13.78
N PRO A 160 15.20 -10.12 -12.87
CA PRO A 160 14.69 -11.46 -12.56
C PRO A 160 13.90 -12.08 -13.72
N SER A 161 13.35 -11.28 -14.63
CA SER A 161 12.52 -11.78 -15.74
C SER A 161 13.30 -12.18 -16.98
N CYS A 162 14.44 -11.53 -17.26
CA CYS A 162 15.26 -11.83 -18.45
C CYS A 162 16.70 -12.20 -18.13
N ASN A 163 17.08 -12.23 -16.85
CA ASN A 163 18.40 -12.59 -16.34
C ASN A 163 19.58 -11.78 -16.91
N LYS A 164 19.31 -10.57 -17.45
CA LYS A 164 20.32 -9.64 -17.96
C LYS A 164 20.78 -8.68 -16.87
N GLU A 165 22.09 -8.40 -16.86
CA GLU A 165 22.66 -7.33 -16.02
C GLU A 165 22.08 -5.97 -16.44
N ILE A 166 21.48 -5.27 -15.49
CA ILE A 166 20.91 -3.92 -15.63
C ILE A 166 21.81 -2.86 -14.98
N ALA A 167 22.72 -3.27 -14.09
CA ALA A 167 23.73 -2.42 -13.49
C ALA A 167 25.07 -3.16 -13.40
N CYS A 168 26.18 -2.44 -13.59
CA CYS A 168 27.52 -3.00 -13.57
C CYS A 168 27.85 -3.59 -12.20
N SER A 169 28.29 -4.85 -12.18
CA SER A 169 28.66 -5.55 -10.96
C SER A 169 29.83 -4.90 -10.20
N LYS A 170 30.73 -4.18 -10.89
CA LYS A 170 31.91 -3.53 -10.29
C LYS A 170 31.69 -2.08 -9.85
N CYS A 171 31.06 -1.24 -10.68
CA CYS A 171 30.90 0.19 -10.39
C CYS A 171 29.45 0.62 -10.08
N GLY A 172 28.46 -0.24 -10.32
CA GLY A 172 27.05 0.05 -10.09
C GLY A 172 26.38 0.94 -11.14
N ALA A 173 27.10 1.36 -12.19
CA ALA A 173 26.52 2.17 -13.27
C ALA A 173 25.47 1.39 -14.08
N ALA A 174 24.41 2.08 -14.54
CA ALA A 174 23.38 1.47 -15.37
C ALA A 174 23.94 0.96 -16.70
N ILE A 175 23.54 -0.25 -17.10
CA ILE A 175 23.97 -0.88 -18.34
C ILE A 175 22.92 -0.65 -19.43
N ALA A 176 23.36 -0.12 -20.57
CA ALA A 176 22.49 0.08 -21.73
C ALA A 176 22.12 -1.26 -22.41
N PRO A 177 20.94 -1.34 -23.05
CA PRO A 177 20.55 -2.52 -23.82
C PRO A 177 21.60 -2.97 -24.84
N GLY A 178 22.08 -4.21 -24.70
CA GLY A 178 23.02 -4.82 -25.64
C GLY A 178 24.49 -4.41 -25.47
N ALA A 179 24.83 -3.61 -24.46
CA ALA A 179 26.20 -3.25 -24.16
C ALA A 179 27.06 -4.49 -23.83
N LYS A 180 28.26 -4.56 -24.42
CA LYS A 180 29.25 -5.62 -24.14
C LYS A 180 30.20 -5.25 -23.00
N PHE A 181 30.31 -3.94 -22.70
CA PHE A 181 31.18 -3.37 -21.68
C PHE A 181 30.44 -2.25 -20.94
N CYS A 182 30.76 -2.04 -19.68
CA CYS A 182 30.26 -0.91 -18.91
C CYS A 182 30.85 0.40 -19.44
N SER A 183 30.00 1.36 -19.79
CA SER A 183 30.42 2.68 -20.28
C SER A 183 31.13 3.53 -19.23
N SER A 184 31.00 3.19 -17.95
CA SER A 184 31.60 3.95 -16.85
C SER A 184 32.94 3.41 -16.37
N CYS A 185 33.12 2.07 -16.33
CA CYS A 185 34.35 1.47 -15.78
C CYS A 185 35.05 0.48 -16.72
N GLY A 186 34.50 0.20 -17.89
CA GLY A 186 35.12 -0.65 -18.91
C GLY A 186 35.02 -2.16 -18.68
N ASP A 187 34.45 -2.63 -17.57
CA ASP A 187 34.31 -4.07 -17.33
C ASP A 187 33.33 -4.72 -18.29
N LYS A 188 33.60 -5.99 -18.60
CA LYS A 188 32.78 -6.81 -19.48
C LYS A 188 31.42 -7.07 -18.83
N VAL A 189 30.35 -6.85 -19.59
CA VAL A 189 28.98 -7.19 -19.19
C VAL A 189 28.74 -8.65 -19.57
N GLU A 190 28.41 -9.48 -18.59
CA GLU A 190 28.14 -10.89 -18.83
C GLU A 190 26.72 -11.06 -19.39
N LYS A 191 26.62 -11.79 -20.51
CA LYS A 191 25.34 -12.28 -21.03
C LYS A 191 25.16 -13.69 -20.49
N PHE A 192 24.21 -13.89 -19.60
CA PHE A 192 23.68 -15.22 -19.37
C PHE A 192 22.73 -15.50 -20.54
N GLU A 193 23.19 -16.35 -21.46
CA GLU A 193 22.33 -16.86 -22.53
C GLU A 193 21.24 -17.71 -21.88
N VAL A 194 20.06 -17.12 -21.72
CA VAL A 194 18.87 -17.88 -21.38
C VAL A 194 18.43 -18.56 -22.69
N PRO A 195 18.27 -19.90 -22.74
CA PRO A 195 17.55 -20.51 -23.84
C PRO A 195 16.15 -19.89 -23.87
N ALA A 196 15.71 -19.48 -25.07
CA ALA A 196 14.37 -18.96 -25.29
C ALA A 196 13.33 -20.03 -24.92
N VAL A 197 12.77 -19.93 -23.73
CA VAL A 197 11.68 -20.75 -23.22
C VAL A 197 10.80 -19.78 -22.42
N SER A 198 9.50 -19.62 -22.64
CA SER A 198 8.57 -20.23 -23.58
C SER A 198 7.32 -19.33 -23.60
N ALA A 199 6.61 -19.35 -24.73
CA ALA A 199 5.19 -19.01 -24.80
C ALA A 199 4.39 -19.63 -23.62
N PRO A 200 3.23 -19.06 -23.25
CA PRO A 200 2.41 -19.53 -22.13
C PRO A 200 2.11 -21.05 -22.20
N PRO A 201 1.84 -21.69 -21.04
CA PRO A 201 1.64 -23.13 -20.96
C PRO A 201 0.53 -23.59 -21.90
N LYS A 202 0.81 -24.65 -22.67
CA LYS A 202 -0.16 -25.34 -23.54
C LYS A 202 -1.05 -26.19 -22.63
N GLU A 203 -2.28 -25.74 -22.38
CA GLU A 203 -3.15 -26.33 -21.35
C GLU A 203 -3.88 -27.60 -21.80
N ASN A 204 -3.86 -27.96 -23.08
CA ASN A 204 -4.68 -29.05 -23.63
C ASN A 204 -3.88 -29.96 -24.58
N VAL A 205 -3.51 -31.16 -24.11
CA VAL A 205 -2.73 -32.13 -24.89
C VAL A 205 -3.43 -33.48 -24.88
N CYS A 206 -3.64 -34.08 -26.04
CA CYS A 206 -4.32 -35.35 -26.19
C CYS A 206 -3.52 -36.46 -25.48
N PRO A 207 -4.13 -37.28 -24.60
CA PRO A 207 -3.41 -38.32 -23.86
C PRO A 207 -2.91 -39.48 -24.74
N THR A 208 -3.40 -39.59 -25.99
CA THR A 208 -3.07 -40.72 -26.88
C THR A 208 -1.96 -40.38 -27.87
N CYS A 209 -2.07 -39.26 -28.59
CA CYS A 209 -1.07 -38.85 -29.59
C CYS A 209 -0.18 -37.70 -29.13
N ASN A 210 -0.44 -37.12 -27.96
CA ASN A 210 0.29 -36.00 -27.38
C ASN A 210 0.25 -34.71 -28.24
N GLU A 211 -0.75 -34.58 -29.11
CA GLU A 211 -1.01 -33.39 -29.92
C GLU A 211 -1.94 -32.40 -29.20
N GLU A 212 -1.82 -31.12 -29.49
CA GLU A 212 -2.68 -30.08 -28.93
C GLU A 212 -4.11 -30.11 -29.51
N TYR A 213 -5.09 -29.77 -28.69
CA TYR A 213 -6.49 -29.64 -29.11
C TYR A 213 -7.14 -28.37 -28.55
N ASP A 214 -8.12 -27.83 -29.29
CA ASP A 214 -8.85 -26.63 -28.90
C ASP A 214 -9.77 -26.88 -27.69
N LYS A 215 -9.89 -25.92 -26.77
CA LYS A 215 -10.78 -26.01 -25.59
C LYS A 215 -12.22 -26.33 -26.02
N GLY A 216 -12.78 -27.42 -25.51
CA GLY A 216 -14.12 -27.91 -25.86
C GLY A 216 -14.18 -28.91 -27.02
N SER A 217 -13.05 -29.32 -27.59
CA SER A 217 -13.00 -30.41 -28.57
C SER A 217 -13.42 -31.74 -27.92
N ILE A 218 -14.43 -32.39 -28.50
CA ILE A 218 -14.89 -33.72 -28.08
C ILE A 218 -13.96 -34.81 -28.63
N PHE A 219 -13.30 -34.55 -29.78
CA PHE A 219 -12.38 -35.47 -30.44
C PHE A 219 -11.05 -34.77 -30.76
N CYS A 220 -9.95 -35.51 -30.71
CA CYS A 220 -8.66 -35.05 -31.22
C CYS A 220 -8.70 -35.00 -32.76
N SER A 221 -8.40 -33.84 -33.35
CA SER A 221 -8.36 -33.63 -34.80
C SER A 221 -7.29 -34.46 -35.54
N VAL A 222 -6.28 -34.96 -34.81
CA VAL A 222 -5.16 -35.69 -35.40
C VAL A 222 -5.31 -37.21 -35.28
N CYS A 223 -5.72 -37.72 -34.12
CA CYS A 223 -5.86 -39.17 -33.92
C CYS A 223 -7.31 -39.68 -33.84
N GLY A 224 -8.29 -38.78 -33.80
CA GLY A 224 -9.72 -39.12 -33.72
C GLY A 224 -10.18 -39.61 -32.34
N GLN A 225 -9.30 -39.65 -31.34
CA GLN A 225 -9.65 -40.12 -29.99
C GLN A 225 -10.56 -39.13 -29.25
N GLU A 226 -11.55 -39.64 -28.53
CA GLU A 226 -12.42 -38.86 -27.65
C GLU A 226 -11.65 -38.27 -26.45
N ILE A 227 -11.96 -37.01 -26.14
CA ILE A 227 -11.31 -36.22 -25.09
C ILE A 227 -12.26 -36.09 -23.91
N ASN A 228 -11.80 -36.56 -22.75
CA ASN A 228 -12.54 -36.46 -21.49
C ASN A 228 -12.48 -35.04 -20.90
N CYS A 229 -13.41 -34.72 -20.02
CA CYS A 229 -13.45 -33.42 -19.34
C CYS A 229 -12.13 -33.09 -18.64
N ASP A 230 -11.50 -31.96 -19.00
CA ASP A 230 -10.20 -31.53 -18.46
C ASP A 230 -10.18 -31.39 -16.93
N LYS A 231 -11.34 -31.15 -16.30
CA LYS A 231 -11.42 -30.90 -14.85
C LYS A 231 -11.72 -32.14 -14.01
N CYS A 232 -12.51 -33.08 -14.52
CA CYS A 232 -12.94 -34.25 -13.74
C CYS A 232 -12.69 -35.60 -14.43
N GLY A 233 -12.21 -35.59 -15.68
CA GLY A 233 -11.87 -36.77 -16.45
C GLY A 233 -13.06 -37.62 -16.91
N SER A 234 -14.31 -37.14 -16.74
CA SER A 234 -15.48 -37.86 -17.21
C SER A 234 -15.71 -37.69 -18.71
N GLU A 235 -16.26 -38.73 -19.33
CA GLU A 235 -16.73 -38.72 -20.72
C GLU A 235 -17.78 -37.61 -20.91
N ILE A 236 -17.63 -36.83 -21.98
CA ILE A 236 -18.56 -35.74 -22.33
C ILE A 236 -19.52 -36.28 -23.40
N GLN A 237 -20.82 -36.22 -23.13
CA GLN A 237 -21.82 -36.66 -24.09
C GLN A 237 -21.89 -35.73 -25.31
N ASP A 238 -22.16 -36.31 -26.48
CA ASP A 238 -22.30 -35.58 -27.73
C ASP A 238 -23.38 -34.46 -27.61
N GLY A 239 -22.99 -33.24 -27.97
CA GLY A 239 -23.84 -32.06 -27.87
C GLY A 239 -24.04 -31.45 -26.47
N ALA A 240 -23.34 -31.93 -25.42
CA ALA A 240 -23.43 -31.36 -24.08
C ALA A 240 -22.84 -29.94 -24.00
N LEU A 241 -23.57 -29.00 -23.40
CA LEU A 241 -23.12 -27.62 -23.14
C LEU A 241 -22.33 -27.50 -21.82
N PHE A 242 -22.47 -28.49 -20.94
CA PHE A 242 -21.82 -28.55 -19.63
C PHE A 242 -21.51 -30.01 -19.29
N CYS A 243 -20.42 -30.25 -18.57
CA CYS A 243 -20.11 -31.56 -18.02
C CYS A 243 -21.19 -31.96 -17.00
N THR A 244 -21.80 -33.13 -17.19
CA THR A 244 -22.87 -33.64 -16.32
C THR A 244 -22.38 -34.05 -14.93
N ASN A 245 -21.07 -34.25 -14.77
CA ASN A 245 -20.46 -34.63 -13.49
C ASN A 245 -19.99 -33.40 -12.68
N CYS A 246 -19.22 -32.48 -13.29
CA CYS A 246 -18.62 -31.35 -12.58
C CYS A 246 -19.24 -29.97 -12.88
N GLY A 247 -20.15 -29.89 -13.86
CA GLY A 247 -20.87 -28.66 -14.21
C GLY A 247 -20.07 -27.65 -15.03
N ASP A 248 -18.83 -27.96 -15.46
CA ASP A 248 -18.04 -27.04 -16.24
C ASP A 248 -18.56 -26.90 -17.67
N PRO A 249 -18.55 -25.68 -18.23
CA PRO A 249 -19.05 -25.42 -19.57
C PRO A 249 -18.17 -26.10 -20.62
N VAL A 250 -18.82 -26.78 -21.56
CA VAL A 250 -18.21 -27.37 -22.76
C VAL A 250 -18.61 -26.46 -23.91
N THR A 251 -17.64 -25.78 -24.52
CA THR A 251 -17.89 -24.94 -25.69
C THR A 251 -18.02 -25.83 -26.92
N LYS A 252 -19.18 -25.82 -27.58
CA LYS A 252 -19.39 -26.50 -28.86
C LYS A 252 -18.30 -26.06 -29.85
N GLY A 253 -17.39 -26.96 -30.20
CA GLY A 253 -16.61 -26.81 -31.42
C GLY A 253 -17.56 -26.89 -32.62
N ASP A 254 -17.54 -25.89 -33.48
CA ASP A 254 -18.42 -25.77 -34.63
C ASP A 254 -18.36 -27.04 -35.50
N LEU A 255 -19.46 -27.78 -35.53
CA LEU A 255 -19.69 -28.81 -36.55
C LEU A 255 -19.79 -28.11 -37.90
N SER A 256 -18.71 -28.15 -38.66
CA SER A 256 -18.80 -28.09 -40.12
C SER A 256 -19.61 -29.29 -40.59
N THR A 257 -20.60 -28.99 -41.44
CA THR A 257 -21.48 -29.95 -42.12
C THR A 257 -20.69 -30.88 -43.03
#